data_AF-A0A359FX94-F1
#
_entry.id   AF-A0A359FX94-F1
#
_cell.length_a   1.000
_cell.length_b   1.000
_cell.length_c   1.000
_cell.angle_alpha   90.00
_cell.angle_beta   90.00
_cell.angle_gamma   90.00
#
_symmetry.space_group_name_H-M   'P 1'
#
loop_
_entity.id
_entity.type
_entity.pdbx_description
1 polymer ?
#
loop_
_entity_poly.entity_id
_entity_poly.type
_entity_poly.pdbx_seq_one_letter_code
_entity_poly.pdbx_strand_id
1 'polypeptide(L)' 'CWTNHHSIVEYKDQWYLFYHHNDYSPNFDKNRSVRVDSLFFNSDGTIRKVSPTLRG' A
#
# COMPACT_ATOMS: atom_id res chain seq x y z
N CYS A 1 -10.77 1.99 -8.32
CA CYS A 1 -10.07 0.73 -8.66
C CYS A 1 -10.95 -0.45 -8.25
N TRP A 2 -11.17 -1.45 -9.12
CA TRP A 2 -12.02 -2.62 -8.82
C TRP A 2 -11.28 -3.71 -8.05
N THR A 3 -10.03 -4.01 -8.45
CA THR A 3 -9.23 -5.06 -7.80
C THR A 3 -8.36 -4.49 -6.67
N ASN A 4 -7.89 -5.38 -5.79
CA ASN A 4 -6.86 -5.10 -4.80
C ASN A 4 -5.72 -6.11 -4.96
N HIS A 5 -4.48 -5.64 -4.90
CA HIS A 5 -3.26 -6.46 -4.94
C HIS A 5 -2.19 -5.73 -4.13
N HIS A 6 -1.44 -6.46 -3.32
CA HIS A 6 -0.45 -5.88 -2.43
C HIS A 6 0.71 -6.84 -2.18
N SER A 7 1.79 -6.29 -1.64
CA SER A 7 2.90 -7.03 -1.05
C SER A 7 3.44 -6.28 0.17
N ILE A 8 4.08 -7.00 1.09
CA ILE A 8 4.71 -6.44 2.28
C ILE A 8 6.20 -6.77 2.20
N VAL A 9 7.06 -5.77 2.45
CA VAL A 9 8.51 -5.95 2.45
C VAL A 9 9.13 -5.07 3.53
N GLU A 10 10.19 -5.60 4.15
CA GLU A 10 11.06 -4.83 5.03
C GLU A 10 12.23 -4.27 4.21
N TYR A 11 12.50 -2.97 4.34
CA TYR A 11 13.62 -2.31 3.72
C TYR A 11 14.22 -1.29 4.67
N LYS A 12 15.52 -1.44 4.98
CA LYS A 12 16.24 -0.56 5.92
C LYS A 12 15.50 -0.40 7.26
N ASP A 13 15.18 -1.52 7.89
CA ASP A 13 14.54 -1.59 9.21
C ASP A 13 13.13 -0.94 9.29
N GLN A 14 12.47 -0.72 8.16
CA GLN A 14 11.10 -0.24 8.07
C GLN A 14 10.27 -1.17 7.19
N TRP A 15 9.07 -1.50 7.66
CA TRP A 15 8.10 -2.28 6.91
C TRP A 15 7.25 -1.37 6.02
N TYR A 16 6.98 -1.84 4.80
CA TYR A 16 6.20 -1.10 3.81
C TYR A 16 5.10 -1.99 3.24
N LEU A 17 3.94 -1.40 3.00
CA LEU A 17 2.86 -1.98 2.23
C LEU A 17 2.87 -1.38 0.83
N PHE A 18 3.24 -2.19 -0.17
CA PHE A 18 3.10 -1.84 -1.57
C PHE A 18 1.73 -2.29 -2.06
N TYR A 19 1.02 -1.43 -2.78
CA TYR A 19 -0.30 -1.72 -3.33
C TYR A 19 -0.55 -0.90 -4.58
N HIS A 20 -1.68 -1.13 -5.26
CA HIS A 20 -2.03 -0.36 -6.45
C HIS A 20 -3.23 0.57 -6.23
N HIS A 21 -3.29 1.63 -7.03
CA HIS A 21 -4.50 2.43 -7.23
C HIS A 21 -4.59 2.95 -8.67
N ASN A 22 -5.77 3.42 -9.11
CA ASN A 22 -5.98 3.88 -10.49
C ASN A 22 -5.85 5.42 -10.63
N ASP A 23 -4.92 6.03 -9.90
CA ASP A 23 -4.75 7.49 -9.83
C ASP A 23 -4.54 8.17 -11.19
N TYR A 24 -3.66 7.60 -12.02
CA TYR A 24 -3.36 8.13 -13.35
C TYR A 24 -4.34 7.66 -14.43
N SER A 25 -5.31 6.82 -14.08
CA SER A 25 -6.32 6.28 -15.00
C SER A 25 -7.66 6.08 -14.28
N PRO A 26 -8.28 7.16 -13.78
CA PRO A 26 -9.47 7.06 -12.93
C PRO A 26 -10.66 6.40 -13.65
N ASN A 27 -10.75 6.56 -14.97
CA ASN A 27 -11.80 6.00 -15.82
C ASN A 27 -11.41 4.66 -16.49
N PHE A 28 -10.24 4.12 -16.19
CA PHE A 28 -9.77 2.84 -16.74
C PHE A 28 -9.01 2.06 -15.66
N ASP A 29 -9.77 1.26 -14.91
CA ASP A 29 -9.34 0.55 -13.70
C ASP A 29 -8.34 -0.60 -13.94
N LYS A 30 -8.14 -0.99 -15.19
CA LYS A 30 -7.13 -1.99 -15.61
C LYS A 30 -5.71 -1.41 -15.60
N ASN A 31 -5.58 -0.11 -15.91
CA ASN A 31 -4.33 0.60 -15.73
C ASN A 31 -4.22 1.05 -14.28
N ARG A 32 -3.10 0.70 -13.65
CA ARG A 32 -2.91 0.87 -12.21
C ARG A 32 -1.51 1.39 -11.95
N SER A 33 -1.40 2.17 -10.90
CA SER A 33 -0.20 2.85 -10.45
C SER A 33 0.19 2.32 -9.08
N VAL A 34 1.49 2.20 -8.83
CA VAL A 34 1.99 1.74 -7.53
C VAL A 34 1.85 2.85 -6.50
N ARG A 35 1.44 2.47 -5.29
CA ARG A 35 1.56 3.24 -4.07
C ARG A 35 2.33 2.43 -3.03
N VAL A 36 2.88 3.14 -2.07
CA VAL A 36 3.55 2.57 -0.91
C VAL A 36 3.24 3.44 0.29
N ASP A 37 2.97 2.83 1.44
CA ASP A 37 2.87 3.52 2.72
C ASP A 37 3.59 2.69 3.80
N SER A 38 4.03 3.36 4.86
CA SER A 38 4.68 2.70 6.00
C SER A 38 3.71 1.77 6.74
N LEU A 39 4.19 0.58 7.10
CA LEU A 39 3.46 -0.43 7.86
C LEU A 39 4.13 -0.65 9.22
N PHE A 40 3.33 -0.87 10.25
CA PHE A 40 3.81 -1.10 11.60
C PHE A 40 3.07 -2.27 12.25
N PHE A 41 3.76 -2.99 13.12
CA PHE A 41 3.18 -4.03 13.96
C PHE A 41 2.92 -3.49 15.37
N ASN A 42 1.88 -4.00 16.02
CA ASN A 42 1.69 -3.85 17.46
C ASN A 42 2.62 -4.80 18.21
N SER A 43 2.73 -4.62 19.53
CA SER A 43 3.56 -5.48 20.39
C SER A 43 3.10 -6.94 20.44
N ASP A 44 1.84 -7.22 20.08
CA ASP A 44 1.26 -8.56 19.97
C ASP A 44 1.45 -9.19 18.58
N GLY A 45 2.16 -8.52 17.67
CA GLY A 45 2.40 -8.99 16.31
C GLY A 45 1.26 -8.71 15.32
N THR A 46 0.15 -8.09 15.74
CA THR A 46 -0.92 -7.69 14.81
C THR A 46 -0.49 -6.48 13.97
N ILE A 47 -1.02 -6.38 12.74
CA ILE A 47 -0.71 -5.27 11.83
C ILE A 47 -1.57 -4.06 12.20
N ARG A 48 -0.93 -2.88 12.33
CA ARG A 48 -1.65 -1.61 12.41
C ARG A 48 -2.25 -1.27 11.04
N LYS A 49 -3.53 -0.90 11.03
CA LYS A 49 -4.24 -0.53 9.79
C LYS A 49 -3.49 0.61 9.07
N VAL A 50 -3.04 0.34 7.85
CA VAL A 50 -2.44 1.34 6.98
C VAL A 50 -3.54 2.27 6.44
N SER A 51 -3.31 3.58 6.52
CA SER A 51 -4.17 4.60 5.93
C SER A 51 -3.49 5.13 4.66
N PRO A 52 -4.04 4.86 3.46
CA PRO A 52 -3.45 5.30 2.20
C PRO A 52 -3.21 6.81 2.16
N THR A 53 -2.00 7.23 1.76
CA THR A 53 -1.68 8.64 1.55
C THR A 53 -1.32 8.94 0.09
N LEU A 54 -1.07 10.22 -0.21
CA LEU A 54 -0.48 10.66 -1.48
C LEU A 54 1.00 11.04 -1.35
N ARG A 55 1.60 10.85 -0.16
CA ARG A 55 3.00 11.20 0.13
C ARG A 55 3.86 10.02 0.62
N GLY A 56 3.25 8.85 0.81
CA GLY A 56 3.88 7.66 1.38
C GLY A 56 4.00 7.70 2.90
#